data_AF-X5ZSU2-F1
#
_entry.id   AF-X5ZSU2-F1
#
_cell.length_a   1.000
_cell.length_b   1.000
_cell.length_c   1.000
_cell.angle_alpha   90.00
_cell.angle_beta   90.00
_cell.angle_gamma   90.00
#
_symmetry.space_group_name_H-M   'P 1'
#
loop_
_entity.id
_entity.type
_entity.pdbx_description
1 polymer ?
#
loop_
_entity_poly.entity_id
_entity_poly.type
_entity_poly.pdbx_seq_one_letter_code
_entity_poly.pdbx_strand_id
1 'polypeptide(L)'
;MLETHQVTEHHPKLGEFGYAGDDHVVPFEVGPLDVRGRTVQLGPMLDAILNRHDYPEPVARLLAEACVLTVLLGTSLKFEGKFILQTRTDGPVDMLVADFSTPSALRAYARFDADRLEALVAAGQTSQQTLLGSGVLALTIDQGAHTQRYQGIVQLDGETLEDAARTYFRQSEQIPTDLRLSVAKLLTPGPGGAREQWRAGGILAQFLPQSPERMRVPDISGGDGDPRDVTQEPADNSWRELVALLGTIEPTELIDPTIGAERLLYRLFHEHGVRVFGGVPVADQCSCSRDKIRGILEGFSAQEIKDSTEDGGIHVACEFCSKQYDFDPAEFAAQ
;
A
#
# COMPACT_ATOMS: atom_id res chain seq x y z
N MET A 1 1.49 -17.53 50.25
CA MET A 1 0.37 -17.80 49.33
C MET A 1 0.27 -16.58 48.43
N LEU A 2 0.95 -16.64 47.27
CA LEU A 2 0.86 -15.76 46.09
C LEU A 2 2.15 -15.97 45.28
N GLU A 3 2.14 -16.99 44.43
CA GLU A 3 3.04 -17.08 43.29
C GLU A 3 2.20 -17.52 42.09
N THR A 4 1.80 -16.54 41.29
CA THR A 4 1.26 -16.75 39.96
C THR A 4 2.26 -16.11 39.00
N HIS A 5 3.12 -16.93 38.41
CA HIS A 5 3.69 -16.64 37.09
C HIS A 5 4.01 -17.95 36.38
N GLN A 6 3.08 -18.39 35.54
CA GLN A 6 3.44 -19.11 34.33
C GLN A 6 2.95 -18.26 33.16
N VAL A 7 3.83 -17.40 32.65
CA VAL A 7 3.72 -16.91 31.28
C VAL A 7 4.64 -17.79 30.46
N THR A 8 4.08 -18.82 29.84
CA THR A 8 4.80 -19.60 28.83
C THR A 8 3.86 -19.92 27.69
N GLU A 9 3.87 -19.07 26.68
CA GLU A 9 3.84 -19.52 25.29
C GLU A 9 4.84 -18.68 24.49
N HIS A 10 6.10 -19.13 24.50
CA HIS A 10 7.17 -18.55 23.68
C HIS A 10 7.52 -19.62 22.64
N HIS A 11 7.08 -19.44 21.40
CA HIS A 11 7.66 -20.16 20.25
C HIS A 11 7.89 -19.23 19.05
N PRO A 12 8.98 -18.45 19.06
CA PRO A 12 9.36 -17.62 17.93
C PRO A 12 10.60 -18.14 17.21
N LYS A 13 10.51 -18.14 15.87
CA LYS A 13 11.54 -18.37 14.83
C LYS A 13 10.95 -17.81 13.52
N LEU A 14 11.70 -17.33 12.52
CA LEU A 14 13.15 -17.40 12.29
C LEU A 14 13.81 -16.02 12.51
N GLY A 15 14.74 -15.90 13.48
CA GLY A 15 15.79 -14.86 13.50
C GLY A 15 15.84 -13.79 14.61
N GLU A 16 15.09 -13.95 15.70
CA GLU A 16 14.86 -13.02 16.85
C GLU A 16 16.01 -12.15 17.41
N PHE A 17 15.78 -10.99 18.07
CA PHE A 17 14.68 -10.58 18.99
C PHE A 17 13.49 -9.78 18.38
N GLY A 18 12.25 -10.13 18.78
CA GLY A 18 11.07 -9.24 18.76
C GLY A 18 10.28 -9.16 17.44
N TYR A 19 10.11 -10.26 16.72
CA TYR A 19 9.63 -10.34 15.33
C TYR A 19 8.12 -10.07 15.16
N ALA A 20 7.75 -9.09 14.34
CA ALA A 20 6.37 -8.82 13.93
C ALA A 20 5.84 -9.83 12.90
N GLY A 21 6.72 -10.41 12.08
CA GLY A 21 6.36 -11.38 11.05
C GLY A 21 5.69 -10.74 9.81
N ASP A 22 5.20 -11.59 8.91
CA ASP A 22 4.46 -11.13 7.74
C ASP A 22 3.15 -10.44 8.16
N ASP A 23 2.68 -9.54 7.31
CA ASP A 23 1.43 -8.81 7.44
C ASP A 23 1.36 -7.96 8.72
N HIS A 24 2.51 -7.45 9.18
CA HIS A 24 2.60 -6.50 10.29
C HIS A 24 3.39 -5.26 9.89
N VAL A 25 2.84 -4.08 10.21
CA VAL A 25 3.56 -2.81 10.08
C VAL A 25 4.36 -2.58 11.34
N VAL A 26 5.66 -2.35 11.19
CA VAL A 26 6.60 -2.08 12.27
C VAL A 26 6.98 -0.60 12.24
N PRO A 27 6.48 0.22 13.18
CA PRO A 27 6.96 1.58 13.35
C PRO A 27 8.37 1.60 13.94
N PHE A 28 9.16 2.60 13.56
CA PHE A 28 10.49 2.81 14.10
C PHE A 28 10.84 4.30 14.20
N GLU A 29 11.86 4.60 15.00
CA GLU A 29 12.45 5.93 15.14
C GLU A 29 13.97 5.84 15.22
N VAL A 30 14.66 6.74 14.53
CA VAL A 30 16.12 6.91 14.58
C VAL A 30 16.38 8.30 15.14
N GLY A 31 16.50 8.37 16.46
CA GLY A 31 16.60 9.63 17.21
C GLY A 31 17.70 10.57 16.68
N PRO A 32 18.96 10.11 16.51
CA PRO A 32 20.04 10.96 16.04
C PRO A 32 19.86 11.55 14.63
N LEU A 33 19.01 10.95 13.80
CA LEU A 33 18.69 11.44 12.47
C LEU A 33 17.37 12.24 12.42
N ASP A 34 16.65 12.38 13.54
CA ASP A 34 15.28 12.91 13.60
C ASP A 34 14.32 12.19 12.62
N VAL A 35 14.48 10.88 12.48
CA VAL A 35 13.69 10.09 11.52
C VAL A 35 12.63 9.27 12.25
N ARG A 36 11.41 9.28 11.71
CA ARG A 36 10.37 8.32 12.04
C ARG A 36 9.93 7.60 10.79
N GLY A 37 9.66 6.32 10.92
CA GLY A 37 9.27 5.53 9.78
C GLY A 37 8.46 4.32 10.13
N ARG A 38 8.07 3.60 9.09
CA ARG A 38 7.37 2.33 9.15
C ARG A 38 7.94 1.41 8.10
N THR A 39 8.00 0.13 8.41
CA THR A 39 8.32 -0.90 7.44
C THR A 39 7.29 -2.02 7.53
N VAL A 40 7.05 -2.71 6.43
CA VAL A 40 6.09 -3.80 6.35
C VAL A 40 6.59 -4.85 5.36
N GLN A 41 6.31 -6.12 5.67
CA GLN A 41 6.41 -7.21 4.71
C GLN A 41 5.04 -7.88 4.62
N LEU A 42 4.43 -7.87 3.45
CA LEU A 42 3.17 -8.54 3.16
C LEU A 42 3.43 -9.87 2.47
N GLY A 43 2.69 -10.90 2.86
CA GLY A 43 2.83 -12.25 2.32
C GLY A 43 1.48 -12.98 2.23
N PRO A 44 1.08 -13.79 3.22
CA PRO A 44 -0.14 -14.58 3.17
C PRO A 44 -1.42 -13.78 2.84
N MET A 45 -1.57 -12.59 3.42
CA MET A 45 -2.70 -11.70 3.10
C MET A 45 -2.68 -11.25 1.63
N LEU A 46 -1.49 -10.94 1.11
CA LEU A 46 -1.33 -10.48 -0.27
C LEU A 46 -1.70 -11.58 -1.26
N ASP A 47 -1.26 -12.82 -1.02
CA ASP A 47 -1.69 -13.99 -1.80
C ASP A 47 -3.22 -14.10 -1.85
N ALA A 48 -3.90 -13.91 -0.72
CA ALA A 48 -5.36 -13.94 -0.67
C ALA A 48 -6.02 -12.83 -1.50
N ILE A 49 -5.46 -11.62 -1.51
CA ILE A 49 -5.96 -10.49 -2.31
C ILE A 49 -5.76 -10.76 -3.80
N LEU A 50 -4.58 -11.24 -4.21
CA LEU A 50 -4.24 -11.42 -5.62
C LEU A 50 -4.92 -12.65 -6.25
N ASN A 51 -5.00 -13.76 -5.52
CA ASN A 51 -5.50 -15.03 -6.07
C ASN A 51 -7.02 -15.05 -6.31
N ARG A 52 -7.79 -14.11 -5.75
CA ARG A 52 -9.26 -14.08 -5.92
C ARG A 52 -9.72 -13.58 -7.30
N HIS A 53 -8.82 -12.95 -8.06
CA HIS A 53 -9.08 -12.29 -9.34
C HIS A 53 -8.21 -12.80 -10.49
N ASP A 54 -7.34 -13.79 -10.23
CA ASP A 54 -6.43 -14.41 -11.20
C ASP A 54 -5.66 -13.38 -12.05
N TYR A 55 -5.09 -12.37 -11.39
CA TYR A 55 -4.41 -11.28 -12.08
C TYR A 55 -3.16 -11.79 -12.83
N PRO A 56 -2.94 -11.35 -14.09
CA PRO A 56 -1.66 -11.54 -14.75
C PRO A 56 -0.53 -10.92 -13.92
N GLU A 57 0.65 -11.55 -13.99
CA GLU A 57 1.79 -11.20 -13.13
C GLU A 57 2.13 -9.69 -13.10
N PRO A 58 2.13 -8.95 -14.22
CA PRO A 58 2.42 -7.51 -14.18
C PRO A 58 1.36 -6.70 -13.42
N VAL A 59 0.08 -7.06 -13.53
CA VAL A 59 -1.03 -6.40 -12.80
C VAL A 59 -0.96 -6.74 -11.32
N ALA A 60 -0.68 -8.00 -10.99
CA ALA A 60 -0.53 -8.46 -9.62
C ALA A 60 0.60 -7.73 -8.89
N ARG A 61 1.74 -7.50 -9.57
CA ARG A 61 2.86 -6.70 -9.03
C ARG A 61 2.45 -5.27 -8.71
N LEU A 62 1.77 -4.59 -9.63
CA LEU A 62 1.30 -3.22 -9.42
C LEU A 62 0.30 -3.11 -8.26
N LEU A 63 -0.65 -4.04 -8.19
CA LEU A 63 -1.63 -4.06 -7.11
C LEU A 63 -0.96 -4.33 -5.76
N ALA A 64 0.07 -5.18 -5.72
CA ALA A 64 0.85 -5.45 -4.52
C ALA A 64 1.65 -4.21 -4.05
N GLU A 65 2.27 -3.46 -4.96
CA GLU A 65 2.91 -2.18 -4.61
C GLU A 65 1.91 -1.18 -4.04
N ALA A 66 0.74 -1.06 -4.67
CA ALA A 66 -0.35 -0.22 -4.18
C ALA A 66 -0.83 -0.65 -2.78
N CYS A 67 -0.85 -1.95 -2.49
CA CYS A 67 -1.16 -2.47 -1.15
C CYS A 67 -0.12 -2.04 -0.12
N VAL A 68 1.18 -2.24 -0.40
CA VAL A 68 2.26 -1.86 0.51
C VAL A 68 2.25 -0.35 0.77
N LEU A 69 2.14 0.45 -0.29
CA LEU A 69 2.07 1.90 -0.17
C LEU A 69 0.89 2.34 0.68
N THR A 70 -0.31 1.84 0.40
CA THR A 70 -1.53 2.13 1.16
C THR A 70 -1.39 1.77 2.64
N VAL A 71 -0.77 0.64 2.95
CA VAL A 71 -0.54 0.21 4.34
C VAL A 71 0.45 1.12 5.05
N LEU A 72 1.58 1.45 4.42
CA LEU A 72 2.59 2.34 5.00
C LEU A 72 2.01 3.74 5.28
N LEU A 73 1.22 4.29 4.35
CA LEU A 73 0.61 5.61 4.50
C LEU A 73 -0.60 5.59 5.44
N GLY A 74 -1.49 4.60 5.31
CA GLY A 74 -2.69 4.47 6.14
C GLY A 74 -2.37 4.25 7.61
N THR A 75 -1.25 3.60 7.92
CA THR A 75 -0.78 3.46 9.31
C THR A 75 0.09 4.63 9.78
N SER A 76 0.57 5.50 8.88
CA SER A 76 1.38 6.67 9.24
C SER A 76 0.57 7.82 9.81
N LEU A 77 -0.63 8.00 9.29
CA LEU A 77 -1.56 9.05 9.65
C LEU A 77 -2.29 8.73 10.96
N LYS A 78 -2.41 9.72 11.86
CA LYS A 78 -3.17 9.59 13.11
C LYS A 78 -4.64 9.94 12.89
N PHE A 79 -5.41 9.03 12.31
CA PHE A 79 -6.85 9.21 12.08
C PHE A 79 -7.63 7.95 12.47
N GLU A 80 -8.95 8.08 12.59
CA GLU A 80 -9.89 6.96 12.64
C GLU A 80 -10.77 7.05 11.40
N GLY A 81 -10.79 6.01 10.57
CA GLY A 81 -11.56 6.01 9.33
C GLY A 81 -10.92 5.18 8.23
N LYS A 82 -10.93 5.72 7.00
CA LYS A 82 -10.37 5.08 5.81
C LYS A 82 -9.35 5.97 5.10
N PHE A 83 -8.23 5.36 4.75
CA PHE A 83 -7.29 5.88 3.78
C PHE A 83 -7.48 5.13 2.46
N ILE A 84 -7.60 5.85 1.36
CA ILE A 84 -7.87 5.30 0.03
C ILE A 84 -6.79 5.79 -0.92
N LEU A 85 -6.07 4.85 -1.52
CA LEU A 85 -5.22 5.08 -2.66
C LEU A 85 -5.98 4.68 -3.92
N GLN A 86 -6.11 5.58 -4.88
CA GLN A 86 -6.75 5.30 -6.16
C GLN A 86 -5.95 5.88 -7.32
N THR A 87 -5.70 5.08 -8.34
CA THR A 87 -5.20 5.57 -9.63
C THR A 87 -6.34 5.68 -10.64
N ARG A 88 -6.22 6.66 -11.53
CA ARG A 88 -7.00 6.72 -12.77
C ARG A 88 -6.07 7.11 -13.90
N THR A 89 -5.85 6.19 -14.83
CA THR A 89 -4.86 6.37 -15.88
C THR A 89 -5.36 5.87 -17.24
N ASP A 90 -4.62 6.16 -18.30
CA ASP A 90 -4.95 5.78 -19.67
C ASP A 90 -4.22 4.50 -20.16
N GLY A 91 -3.34 3.93 -19.34
CA GLY A 91 -2.65 2.67 -19.59
C GLY A 91 -3.58 1.45 -19.62
N PRO A 92 -3.05 0.25 -19.91
CA PRO A 92 -3.81 -1.01 -19.81
C PRO A 92 -4.34 -1.27 -18.40
N VAL A 93 -3.68 -0.79 -17.35
CA VAL A 93 -4.19 -0.84 -15.97
C VAL A 93 -4.79 0.52 -15.65
N ASP A 94 -6.07 0.69 -15.95
CA ASP A 94 -6.74 2.00 -15.89
C ASP A 94 -7.09 2.43 -14.45
N MET A 95 -7.19 1.47 -13.52
CA MET A 95 -7.57 1.73 -12.14
C MET A 95 -6.95 0.73 -11.17
N LEU A 96 -6.25 1.25 -10.18
CA LEU A 96 -5.87 0.57 -8.96
C LEU A 96 -6.63 1.23 -7.81
N VAL A 97 -7.18 0.45 -6.90
CA VAL A 97 -7.78 0.95 -5.66
C VAL A 97 -7.27 0.10 -4.50
N ALA A 98 -6.76 0.74 -3.46
CA ALA A 98 -6.40 0.09 -2.22
C ALA A 98 -6.93 0.93 -1.05
N ASP A 99 -7.72 0.30 -0.19
CA ASP A 99 -8.32 0.93 0.98
C ASP A 99 -7.70 0.33 2.25
N PHE A 100 -7.20 1.20 3.11
CA PHE A 100 -6.85 0.85 4.49
C PHE A 100 -7.88 1.48 5.44
N SER A 101 -8.64 0.63 6.13
CA SER A 101 -9.54 1.05 7.20
C SER A 101 -8.90 0.75 8.55
N THR A 102 -8.81 1.76 9.41
CA THR A 102 -8.25 1.60 10.75
C THR A 102 -9.09 0.60 11.55
N PRO A 103 -8.48 -0.29 12.35
CA PRO A 103 -7.06 -0.30 12.71
C PRO A 103 -6.14 -1.12 11.79
N SER A 104 -6.67 -2.03 10.96
CA SER A 104 -5.85 -3.06 10.30
C SER A 104 -6.40 -3.58 8.97
N ALA A 105 -7.58 -3.13 8.54
CA ALA A 105 -8.29 -3.76 7.44
C ALA A 105 -7.81 -3.21 6.10
N LEU A 106 -7.19 -4.07 5.29
CA LEU A 106 -6.80 -3.77 3.92
C LEU A 106 -7.77 -4.46 2.94
N ARG A 107 -8.06 -3.80 1.83
CA ARG A 107 -8.60 -4.43 0.63
C ARG A 107 -8.05 -3.71 -0.59
N ALA A 108 -7.91 -4.43 -1.69
CA ALA A 108 -7.45 -3.82 -2.94
C ALA A 108 -8.10 -4.48 -4.15
N TYR A 109 -8.10 -3.74 -5.26
CA TYR A 109 -8.65 -4.16 -6.53
C TYR A 109 -7.90 -3.45 -7.67
N ALA A 110 -7.72 -4.16 -8.78
CA ALA A 110 -7.23 -3.63 -10.03
C ALA A 110 -8.22 -3.90 -11.15
N ARG A 111 -8.43 -2.90 -12.01
CA ARG A 111 -9.10 -3.05 -13.30
C ARG A 111 -8.09 -2.84 -14.42
N PHE A 112 -8.17 -3.69 -15.44
CA PHE A 112 -7.28 -3.66 -16.57
C PHE A 112 -7.94 -4.15 -17.85
N ASP A 113 -7.41 -3.72 -18.99
CA ASP A 113 -7.75 -4.19 -20.34
C ASP A 113 -6.84 -5.36 -20.72
N ALA A 114 -7.42 -6.55 -20.83
CA ALA A 114 -6.69 -7.79 -21.08
C ALA A 114 -6.00 -7.81 -22.46
N ASP A 115 -6.65 -7.29 -23.50
CA ASP A 115 -6.12 -7.31 -24.87
C ASP A 115 -4.91 -6.37 -25.00
N ARG A 116 -5.02 -5.16 -24.43
CA ARG A 116 -3.93 -4.19 -24.39
C ARG A 116 -2.75 -4.70 -23.55
N LEU A 117 -3.05 -5.36 -22.43
CA LEU A 117 -2.03 -5.95 -21.58
C LEU A 117 -1.29 -7.08 -22.29
N GLU A 118 -2.00 -8.00 -22.94
CA GLU A 118 -1.39 -9.13 -23.66
C GLU A 118 -0.44 -8.63 -24.76
N ALA A 119 -0.83 -7.59 -25.51
CA ALA A 119 0.01 -6.97 -26.52
C ALA A 119 1.33 -6.41 -25.94
N LEU A 120 1.27 -5.76 -24.76
CA LEU A 120 2.45 -5.22 -24.09
C LEU A 120 3.34 -6.31 -23.48
N VAL A 121 2.74 -7.35 -22.92
CA VAL A 121 3.47 -8.53 -22.42
C VAL A 121 4.21 -9.22 -23.56
N ALA A 122 3.58 -9.41 -24.71
CA ALA A 122 4.21 -9.97 -25.90
C ALA A 122 5.37 -9.10 -26.43
N ALA A 123 5.27 -7.77 -26.27
CA ALA A 123 6.33 -6.82 -26.60
C ALA A 123 7.43 -6.70 -25.53
N GLY A 124 7.30 -7.38 -24.38
CA GLY A 124 8.22 -7.27 -23.24
C GLY A 124 8.14 -5.93 -22.50
N GLN A 125 7.09 -5.13 -22.73
CA GLN A 125 6.91 -3.79 -22.17
C GLN A 125 6.01 -3.83 -20.92
N THR A 126 6.52 -4.46 -19.86
CA THR A 126 5.78 -4.70 -18.60
C THR A 126 6.24 -3.80 -17.44
N SER A 127 6.91 -2.69 -17.75
CA SER A 127 7.27 -1.70 -16.74
C SER A 127 6.03 -0.99 -16.20
N GLN A 128 6.09 -0.58 -14.94
CA GLN A 128 5.00 0.11 -14.26
C GLN A 128 4.54 1.37 -15.01
N GLN A 129 5.48 2.15 -15.51
CA GLN A 129 5.24 3.37 -16.28
C GLN A 129 4.41 3.09 -17.54
N THR A 130 4.68 1.98 -18.23
CA THR A 130 3.94 1.62 -19.45
C THR A 130 2.57 1.03 -19.13
N LEU A 131 2.45 0.29 -18.03
CA LEU A 131 1.19 -0.30 -17.60
C LEU A 131 0.19 0.73 -17.05
N LEU A 132 0.70 1.73 -16.32
CA LEU A 132 -0.12 2.84 -15.83
C LEU A 132 -0.33 3.89 -16.91
N GLY A 133 0.68 4.21 -17.71
CA GLY A 133 0.60 5.31 -18.69
C GLY A 133 0.60 6.67 -17.99
N SER A 134 -0.28 7.55 -18.44
CA SER A 134 -0.47 8.89 -17.87
C SER A 134 -1.82 8.99 -17.16
N GLY A 135 -1.89 9.80 -16.10
CA GLY A 135 -3.10 9.97 -15.32
C GLY A 135 -2.82 10.58 -13.96
N VAL A 136 -3.58 10.15 -12.95
CA VAL A 136 -3.49 10.71 -11.60
C VAL A 136 -3.51 9.63 -10.53
N LEU A 137 -2.80 9.91 -9.44
CA LEU A 137 -2.89 9.21 -8.16
C LEU A 137 -3.64 10.10 -7.16
N ALA A 138 -4.77 9.62 -6.67
CA ALA A 138 -5.56 10.27 -5.64
C ALA A 138 -5.38 9.55 -4.31
N LEU A 139 -5.01 10.29 -3.27
CA LEU A 139 -4.91 9.83 -1.89
C LEU A 139 -6.02 10.51 -1.08
N THR A 140 -6.93 9.73 -0.52
CA THR A 140 -8.12 10.24 0.18
C THR A 140 -8.16 9.77 1.62
N ILE A 141 -8.41 10.69 2.54
CA ILE A 141 -8.65 10.43 3.96
C ILE A 141 -10.13 10.71 4.24
N ASP A 142 -10.86 9.68 4.66
CA ASP A 142 -12.26 9.74 5.06
C ASP A 142 -12.42 9.32 6.53
N GLN A 143 -12.72 10.28 7.40
CA GLN A 143 -12.91 10.06 8.85
C GLN A 143 -14.39 9.89 9.24
N GLY A 144 -15.26 9.63 8.25
CA GLY A 144 -16.68 9.36 8.46
C GLY A 144 -17.60 10.57 8.23
N ALA A 145 -18.91 10.35 8.40
CA ALA A 145 -19.99 11.22 7.92
C ALA A 145 -20.00 12.65 8.48
N HIS A 146 -19.34 12.89 9.62
CA HIS A 146 -19.28 14.20 10.27
C HIS A 146 -17.97 14.96 9.98
N THR A 147 -17.15 14.43 9.08
CA THR A 147 -15.85 15.00 8.72
C THR A 147 -15.80 15.30 7.23
N GLN A 148 -15.04 16.32 6.86
CA GLN A 148 -14.76 16.60 5.46
C GLN A 148 -13.72 15.61 4.95
N ARG A 149 -13.99 15.02 3.79
CA ARG A 149 -13.00 14.17 3.10
C ARG A 149 -11.86 15.05 2.62
N TYR A 150 -10.65 14.68 3.00
CA TYR A 150 -9.44 15.30 2.46
C TYR A 150 -8.94 14.44 1.30
N GLN A 151 -8.67 15.07 0.16
CA GLN A 151 -8.15 14.38 -1.02
C GLN A 151 -6.99 15.17 -1.61
N GLY A 152 -5.84 14.52 -1.69
CA GLY A 152 -4.69 15.00 -2.44
C GLY A 152 -4.57 14.26 -3.77
N ILE A 153 -4.19 14.97 -4.82
CA ILE A 153 -4.06 14.42 -6.17
C ILE A 153 -2.68 14.78 -6.69
N VAL A 154 -1.95 13.79 -7.20
CA VAL A 154 -0.68 13.98 -7.90
C VAL A 154 -0.77 13.40 -9.31
N GLN A 155 -0.01 13.99 -10.24
CA GLN A 155 0.09 13.47 -11.59
C GLN A 155 0.90 12.17 -11.58
N LEU A 156 0.49 11.22 -12.41
CA LEU A 156 1.25 10.05 -12.79
C LEU A 156 1.57 10.21 -14.28
N ASP A 157 2.80 10.54 -14.65
CA ASP A 157 3.17 10.69 -16.06
C ASP A 157 4.48 9.94 -16.34
N GLY A 158 4.37 8.64 -16.64
CA GLY A 158 5.55 7.79 -16.83
C GLY A 158 6.39 7.65 -15.56
N GLU A 159 5.79 7.77 -14.39
CA GLU A 159 6.42 7.67 -13.07
C GLU A 159 6.00 6.37 -12.35
N THR A 160 6.78 5.96 -11.35
CA THR A 160 6.39 4.85 -10.47
C THR A 160 5.41 5.32 -9.39
N LEU A 161 4.73 4.39 -8.72
CA LEU A 161 3.94 4.73 -7.52
C LEU A 161 4.83 5.30 -6.40
N GLU A 162 6.11 4.94 -6.36
CA GLU A 162 7.06 5.48 -5.39
C GLU A 162 7.35 6.96 -5.65
N ASP A 163 7.63 7.31 -6.90
CA ASP A 163 7.91 8.68 -7.33
C ASP A 163 6.68 9.58 -7.08
N ALA A 164 5.50 9.10 -7.45
CA ALA A 164 4.24 9.83 -7.23
C ALA A 164 3.97 10.08 -5.73
N ALA A 165 4.20 9.07 -4.88
CA ALA A 165 4.06 9.23 -3.44
C ALA A 165 5.08 10.21 -2.86
N ARG A 166 6.34 10.20 -3.32
CA ARG A 166 7.36 11.20 -2.93
C ARG A 166 6.93 12.62 -3.33
N THR A 167 6.39 12.78 -4.54
CA THR A 167 5.85 14.05 -5.04
C THR A 167 4.68 14.53 -4.18
N TYR A 168 3.77 13.62 -3.78
CA TYR A 168 2.66 13.94 -2.89
C TYR A 168 3.15 14.51 -1.56
N PHE A 169 4.06 13.83 -0.87
CA PHE A 169 4.58 14.30 0.42
C PHE A 169 5.33 15.62 0.30
N ARG A 170 6.08 15.80 -0.80
CA ARG A 170 6.80 17.05 -1.08
C ARG A 170 5.85 18.23 -1.25
N GLN A 171 4.78 18.06 -2.05
CA GLN A 171 3.89 19.15 -2.42
C GLN A 171 2.76 19.41 -1.42
N SER A 172 2.15 18.36 -0.87
CA SER A 172 0.93 18.46 -0.07
C SER A 172 1.19 18.49 1.43
N GLU A 173 2.14 17.67 1.91
CA GLU A 173 2.42 17.53 3.35
C GLU A 173 3.63 18.37 3.80
N GLN A 174 4.53 18.73 2.88
CA GLN A 174 5.80 19.44 3.16
C GLN A 174 6.68 18.71 4.19
N ILE A 175 6.54 17.39 4.29
CA ILE A 175 7.38 16.55 5.15
C ILE A 175 8.36 15.81 4.24
N PRO A 176 9.68 16.03 4.38
CA PRO A 176 10.68 15.27 3.62
C PRO A 176 10.52 13.78 3.90
N THR A 177 10.16 13.05 2.85
CA THR A 177 9.73 11.65 2.95
C THR A 177 10.37 10.84 1.84
N ASP A 178 11.02 9.74 2.23
CA ASP A 178 11.63 8.77 1.33
C ASP A 178 10.93 7.42 1.54
N LEU A 179 10.78 6.65 0.46
CA LEU A 179 10.15 5.34 0.54
C LEU A 179 10.72 4.37 -0.48
N ARG A 180 10.80 3.10 -0.10
CA ARG A 180 11.24 2.01 -0.97
C ARG A 180 10.20 0.90 -0.93
N LEU A 181 9.84 0.37 -2.08
CA LEU A 181 8.90 -0.71 -2.29
C LEU A 181 9.59 -1.81 -3.11
N SER A 182 9.20 -3.05 -2.87
CA SER A 182 9.60 -4.16 -3.73
C SER A 182 8.54 -5.25 -3.71
N VAL A 183 8.35 -5.90 -4.85
CA VAL A 183 7.43 -7.03 -5.00
C VAL A 183 8.10 -8.12 -5.83
N ALA A 184 8.01 -9.36 -5.37
CA ALA A 184 8.38 -10.52 -6.18
C ALA A 184 7.60 -11.77 -5.79
N LYS A 185 7.67 -12.79 -6.64
CA LYS A 185 7.27 -14.15 -6.28
C LYS A 185 8.46 -14.88 -5.68
N LEU A 186 8.25 -15.46 -4.50
CA LEU A 186 9.19 -16.37 -3.86
C LEU A 186 8.82 -17.81 -4.22
N LEU A 187 9.79 -18.55 -4.78
CA LEU A 187 9.68 -19.97 -5.09
C LEU A 187 10.34 -20.75 -3.96
N THR A 188 9.52 -21.42 -3.13
CA THR A 188 10.03 -22.24 -2.02
C THR A 188 9.92 -23.72 -2.38
N PRO A 189 11.02 -24.50 -2.40
CA PRO A 189 10.96 -25.93 -2.60
C PRO A 189 10.18 -26.62 -1.46
N GLY A 190 9.22 -27.49 -1.80
CA GLY A 190 8.44 -28.24 -0.83
C GLY A 190 8.10 -29.66 -1.28
N PRO A 191 7.67 -30.54 -0.36
CA PRO A 191 7.15 -31.86 -0.73
C PRO A 191 5.87 -31.68 -1.56
N GLY A 192 5.95 -31.96 -2.86
CA GLY A 192 4.86 -31.76 -3.83
C GLY A 192 5.15 -30.76 -4.95
N GLY A 193 6.32 -30.10 -4.94
CA GLY A 193 6.72 -29.12 -5.96
C GLY A 193 7.21 -27.82 -5.34
N ALA A 194 7.65 -26.88 -6.17
CA ALA A 194 7.91 -25.52 -5.71
C ALA A 194 6.58 -24.83 -5.40
N ARG A 195 6.46 -24.24 -4.21
CA ARG A 195 5.34 -23.37 -3.86
C ARG A 195 5.69 -21.94 -4.23
N GLU A 196 4.87 -21.33 -5.07
CA GLU A 196 4.94 -19.90 -5.36
C GLU A 196 4.14 -19.12 -4.32
N GLN A 197 4.71 -18.02 -3.83
CA GLN A 197 4.07 -17.08 -2.91
C GLN A 197 4.46 -15.67 -3.30
N TRP A 198 3.50 -14.75 -3.28
CA TRP A 198 3.78 -13.34 -3.43
C TRP A 198 4.41 -12.77 -2.16
N ARG A 199 5.41 -11.91 -2.37
CA ARG A 199 6.07 -11.15 -1.32
C ARG A 199 6.11 -9.71 -1.76
N ALA A 200 5.65 -8.82 -0.88
CA ALA A 200 5.77 -7.39 -1.10
C ALA A 200 6.29 -6.74 0.18
N GLY A 201 7.25 -5.85 0.06
CA GLY A 201 7.89 -5.22 1.19
C GLY A 201 8.05 -3.73 0.94
N GLY A 202 8.10 -2.96 2.01
CA GLY A 202 8.42 -1.56 1.89
C GLY A 202 8.86 -0.90 3.18
N ILE A 203 9.47 0.25 3.03
CA ILE A 203 9.88 1.14 4.10
C ILE A 203 9.50 2.57 3.72
N LEU A 204 8.95 3.30 4.68
CA LEU A 204 8.64 4.72 4.62
C LEU A 204 9.41 5.40 5.73
N ALA A 205 10.17 6.44 5.42
CA ALA A 205 10.90 7.23 6.40
C ALA A 205 10.63 8.72 6.19
N GLN A 206 10.36 9.41 7.29
CA GLN A 206 10.02 10.82 7.33
C GLN A 206 10.99 11.55 8.25
N PHE A 207 11.53 12.65 7.77
CA PHE A 207 12.42 13.52 8.55
C PHE A 207 11.59 14.55 9.30
N LEU A 208 11.62 14.45 10.63
CA LEU A 208 10.80 15.23 11.56
C LEU A 208 11.70 15.89 12.62
N PRO A 209 12.56 16.85 12.24
CA PRO A 209 13.45 17.52 13.17
C PRO A 209 12.68 18.40 14.17
N GLN A 210 13.25 18.54 15.36
CA GLN A 210 12.71 19.42 16.40
C GLN A 210 12.67 20.89 15.99
N SER A 211 13.61 21.31 15.13
CA SER A 211 13.63 22.66 14.55
C SER A 211 13.06 22.65 13.13
N PRO A 212 11.95 23.36 12.86
CA PRO A 212 11.38 23.46 11.51
C PRO A 212 12.33 24.05 10.47
N GLU A 213 13.35 24.81 10.89
CA GLU A 213 14.34 25.39 9.98
C GLU A 213 15.17 24.32 9.25
N ARG A 214 15.34 23.14 9.87
CA ARG A 214 16.05 22.00 9.28
C ARG A 214 15.28 21.31 8.15
N MET A 215 13.96 21.48 8.11
CA MET A 215 13.13 21.01 6.99
C MET A 215 13.08 22.00 5.84
N ARG A 216 13.62 23.23 6.01
CA ARG A 216 13.54 24.25 4.97
C ARG A 216 14.34 23.78 3.75
N VAL A 217 13.62 23.74 2.65
CA VAL A 217 14.19 23.62 1.32
C VAL A 217 14.81 24.97 0.93
N PRO A 218 16.01 25.00 0.35
CA PRO A 218 16.61 26.23 -0.18
C PRO A 218 15.69 26.91 -1.18
N ASP A 219 15.64 28.26 -1.15
CA ASP A 219 14.84 29.03 -2.10
C ASP A 219 15.37 28.87 -3.53
N ILE A 220 14.49 29.08 -4.52
CA ILE A 220 14.79 28.92 -5.94
C ILE A 220 15.97 29.82 -6.31
N SER A 221 17.01 29.28 -6.92
CA SER A 221 18.10 30.09 -7.46
C SER A 221 17.55 31.09 -8.48
N GLY A 222 17.77 32.39 -8.25
CA GLY A 222 17.28 33.46 -9.12
C GLY A 222 17.85 33.35 -10.54
N GLY A 223 17.09 32.76 -11.45
CA GLY A 223 17.12 33.06 -12.89
C GLY A 223 17.93 32.14 -13.82
N ASP A 224 18.96 31.43 -13.35
CA ASP A 224 19.95 30.81 -14.26
C ASP A 224 20.10 29.27 -14.10
N GLY A 225 19.29 28.63 -13.26
CA GLY A 225 19.32 27.17 -13.05
C GLY A 225 18.59 26.38 -14.15
N ASP A 226 19.08 25.17 -14.49
CA ASP A 226 18.37 24.24 -15.38
C ASP A 226 16.98 23.94 -14.78
N PRO A 227 15.86 24.22 -15.47
CA PRO A 227 14.51 23.97 -14.94
C PRO A 227 14.23 22.49 -14.65
N ARG A 228 15.14 21.57 -15.02
CA ARG A 228 15.07 20.14 -14.71
C ARG A 228 15.77 19.75 -13.40
N ASP A 229 16.45 20.67 -12.72
CA ASP A 229 17.22 20.42 -11.49
C ASP A 229 16.59 21.10 -10.26
N VAL A 230 15.31 20.84 -10.02
CA VAL A 230 14.54 21.37 -8.88
C VAL A 230 13.96 20.25 -8.01
N THR A 231 14.72 19.17 -7.79
CA THR A 231 14.47 18.30 -6.63
C THR A 231 14.95 19.02 -5.38
N GLN A 232 14.08 19.92 -4.96
CA GLN A 232 14.20 20.77 -3.80
C GLN A 232 14.10 19.89 -2.54
N GLU A 233 15.24 19.46 -2.03
CA GLU A 233 15.39 18.61 -0.84
C GLU A 233 16.00 19.43 0.30
N PRO A 234 15.73 19.11 1.58
CA PRO A 234 16.41 19.74 2.71
C PRO A 234 17.94 19.62 2.56
N ALA A 235 18.66 20.73 2.75
CA ALA A 235 20.12 20.73 2.75
C ALA A 235 20.74 20.16 4.05
N ASP A 236 19.95 19.43 4.84
CA ASP A 236 20.34 18.89 6.14
C ASP A 236 21.13 17.59 6.00
N ASN A 237 22.21 17.45 6.77
CA ASN A 237 23.07 16.27 6.70
C ASN A 237 22.35 15.00 7.19
N SER A 238 21.48 15.09 8.21
CA SER A 238 20.72 13.93 8.69
C SER A 238 19.76 13.41 7.63
N TRP A 239 19.15 14.31 6.85
CA TRP A 239 18.30 13.93 5.72
C TRP A 239 19.11 13.25 4.61
N ARG A 240 20.24 13.84 4.21
CA ARG A 240 21.12 13.26 3.18
C ARG A 240 21.64 11.88 3.58
N GLU A 241 22.01 11.72 4.84
CA GLU A 241 22.46 10.44 5.39
C GLU A 241 21.33 9.40 5.40
N LEU A 242 20.11 9.78 5.80
CA LEU A 242 18.94 8.91 5.69
C LEU A 242 18.73 8.44 4.25
N VAL A 243 18.69 9.36 3.28
CA VAL A 243 18.48 9.02 1.86
C VAL A 243 19.60 8.12 1.34
N ALA A 244 20.85 8.37 1.74
CA ALA A 244 21.98 7.52 1.38
C ALA A 244 21.83 6.10 1.96
N LEU A 245 21.43 5.96 3.23
CA LEU A 245 21.19 4.67 3.88
C LEU A 245 20.02 3.92 3.23
N LEU A 246 18.89 4.59 2.95
CA LEU A 246 17.76 3.96 2.27
C LEU A 246 18.10 3.58 0.83
N GLY A 247 19.02 4.30 0.19
CA GLY A 247 19.53 3.99 -1.15
C GLY A 247 20.38 2.73 -1.22
N THR A 248 20.86 2.18 -0.09
CA THR A 248 21.60 0.91 -0.07
C THR A 248 20.71 -0.32 0.06
N ILE A 249 19.40 -0.14 0.31
CA ILE A 249 18.45 -1.24 0.43
C ILE A 249 18.35 -1.98 -0.90
N GLU A 250 18.70 -3.25 -0.91
CA GLU A 250 18.43 -4.08 -2.08
C GLU A 250 16.94 -4.48 -2.12
N PRO A 251 16.31 -4.54 -3.31
CA PRO A 251 14.90 -4.93 -3.43
C PRO A 251 14.59 -6.29 -2.76
N THR A 252 15.53 -7.23 -2.85
CA THR A 252 15.46 -8.55 -2.22
C THR A 252 15.38 -8.46 -0.70
N GLU A 253 16.07 -7.51 -0.05
CA GLU A 253 16.06 -7.37 1.40
C GLU A 253 14.68 -6.94 1.94
N LEU A 254 13.92 -6.17 1.16
CA LEU A 254 12.57 -5.76 1.52
C LEU A 254 11.59 -6.93 1.56
N ILE A 255 11.82 -7.97 0.76
CA ILE A 255 10.86 -9.08 0.59
C ILE A 255 11.32 -10.40 1.23
N ASP A 256 12.60 -10.51 1.60
CA ASP A 256 13.19 -11.72 2.15
C ASP A 256 12.60 -12.05 3.54
N PRO A 257 11.92 -13.19 3.71
CA PRO A 257 11.33 -13.61 4.99
C PRO A 257 12.37 -13.93 6.07
N THR A 258 13.64 -14.14 5.70
CA THR A 258 14.73 -14.42 6.62
C THR A 258 15.40 -13.16 7.15
N ILE A 259 15.19 -12.00 6.49
CA ILE A 259 15.67 -10.71 6.99
C ILE A 259 14.64 -10.19 7.98
N GLY A 260 13.41 -9.92 7.55
CA GLY A 260 12.38 -9.34 8.41
C GLY A 260 12.57 -7.84 8.65
N ALA A 261 11.49 -7.19 9.08
CA ALA A 261 11.44 -5.75 9.33
C ALA A 261 12.52 -5.27 10.32
N GLU A 262 12.62 -5.91 11.48
CA GLU A 262 13.49 -5.45 12.57
C GLU A 262 14.97 -5.61 12.24
N ARG A 263 15.34 -6.69 11.53
CA ARG A 263 16.72 -6.92 11.09
C ARG A 263 17.12 -5.96 9.98
N LEU A 264 16.23 -5.68 9.04
CA LEU A 264 16.47 -4.66 8.01
C LEU A 264 16.76 -3.31 8.67
N LEU A 265 15.92 -2.92 9.64
CA LEU A 265 16.13 -1.67 10.39
C LEU A 265 17.44 -1.67 11.17
N TYR A 266 17.80 -2.78 11.80
CA TYR A 266 19.10 -2.89 12.47
C TYR A 266 20.26 -2.76 11.47
N ARG A 267 20.22 -3.46 10.33
CA ARG A 267 21.25 -3.35 9.29
C ARG A 267 21.45 -1.91 8.83
N LEU A 268 20.36 -1.19 8.59
CA LEU A 268 20.39 0.20 8.13
C LEU A 268 20.87 1.20 9.20
N PHE A 269 20.47 1.01 10.46
CA PHE A 269 20.59 2.06 11.47
C PHE A 269 21.31 1.64 12.76
N HIS A 270 22.06 0.53 12.74
CA HIS A 270 22.79 0.03 13.93
C HIS A 270 23.75 1.06 14.52
N GLU A 271 24.42 1.87 13.69
CA GLU A 271 25.34 2.92 14.16
C GLU A 271 24.63 4.09 14.85
N HIS A 272 23.35 4.32 14.49
CA HIS A 272 22.55 5.44 14.99
C HIS A 272 21.66 5.06 16.18
N GLY A 273 21.46 3.77 16.45
CA GLY A 273 20.55 3.30 17.49
C GLY A 273 19.08 3.46 17.11
N VAL A 274 18.58 2.55 16.27
CA VAL A 274 17.16 2.47 15.93
C VAL A 274 16.32 1.96 17.10
N ARG A 275 15.20 2.64 17.35
CA ARG A 275 14.15 2.18 18.25
C ARG A 275 13.00 1.60 17.43
N VAL A 276 12.72 0.32 17.64
CA VAL A 276 11.63 -0.41 17.01
C VAL A 276 10.45 -0.50 17.98
N PHE A 277 9.23 -0.31 17.47
CA PHE A 277 7.99 -0.44 18.26
C PHE A 277 7.23 -1.72 17.91
N GLY A 278 6.23 -2.07 18.72
CA GLY A 278 5.40 -3.25 18.47
C GLY A 278 4.68 -3.20 17.13
N GLY A 279 4.68 -4.32 16.41
CA GLY A 279 4.02 -4.46 15.13
C GLY A 279 2.50 -4.30 15.23
N VAL A 280 1.91 -3.64 14.22
CA VAL A 280 0.47 -3.52 14.05
C VAL A 280 0.04 -4.50 12.95
N PRO A 281 -0.83 -5.49 13.25
CA PRO A 281 -1.25 -6.45 12.25
C PRO A 281 -2.08 -5.75 11.16
N VAL A 282 -1.99 -6.26 9.95
CA VAL A 282 -2.80 -5.89 8.79
C VAL A 282 -3.44 -7.15 8.25
N ALA A 283 -4.70 -7.04 7.84
CA ALA A 283 -5.47 -8.20 7.40
C ALA A 283 -6.38 -7.83 6.24
N ASP A 284 -6.56 -8.78 5.32
CA ASP A 284 -7.50 -8.68 4.21
C ASP A 284 -8.92 -8.78 4.77
N GLN A 285 -9.60 -7.64 4.83
CA GLN A 285 -10.92 -7.52 5.43
C GLN A 285 -11.78 -6.59 4.59
N CYS A 286 -12.68 -7.19 3.81
CA CYS A 286 -13.64 -6.42 3.03
C CYS A 286 -14.85 -6.01 3.89
N SER A 287 -15.27 -4.75 3.75
CA SER A 287 -16.44 -4.23 4.46
C SER A 287 -17.79 -4.51 3.77
N CYS A 288 -17.83 -5.32 2.72
CA CYS A 288 -19.07 -5.65 2.01
C CYS A 288 -20.04 -6.44 2.92
N SER A 289 -21.33 -6.16 2.78
CA SER A 289 -22.40 -6.92 3.44
C SER A 289 -23.61 -6.97 2.52
N ARG A 290 -24.50 -7.95 2.74
CA ARG A 290 -25.77 -8.06 2.00
C ARG A 290 -26.55 -6.75 2.09
N ASP A 291 -26.60 -6.12 3.26
CA ASP A 291 -27.32 -4.85 3.49
C ASP A 291 -26.73 -3.69 2.68
N LYS A 292 -25.40 -3.60 2.57
CA LYS A 292 -24.76 -2.55 1.76
C LYS A 292 -25.04 -2.71 0.28
N ILE A 293 -24.98 -3.94 -0.23
CA ILE A 293 -25.28 -4.23 -1.63
C ILE A 293 -26.77 -4.01 -1.90
N ARG A 294 -27.65 -4.43 -0.99
CA ARG A 294 -29.09 -4.13 -1.06
C ARG A 294 -29.34 -2.63 -1.15
N GLY A 295 -28.73 -1.83 -0.27
CA GLY A 295 -28.90 -0.37 -0.30
C GLY A 295 -28.42 0.30 -1.60
N ILE A 296 -27.48 -0.31 -2.33
CA ILE A 296 -27.09 0.14 -3.68
C ILE A 296 -28.20 -0.21 -4.68
N LEU A 297 -28.71 -1.44 -4.64
CA LEU A 297 -29.79 -1.91 -5.52
C LEU A 297 -31.11 -1.17 -5.27
N GLU A 298 -31.40 -0.74 -4.04
CA GLU A 298 -32.55 0.11 -3.73
C GLU A 298 -32.50 1.48 -4.42
N GLY A 299 -31.30 1.94 -4.82
CA GLY A 299 -31.14 3.17 -5.58
C GLY A 299 -31.40 3.03 -7.09
N PHE A 300 -31.57 1.80 -7.59
CA PHE A 300 -31.76 1.53 -9.02
C PHE A 300 -33.24 1.68 -9.39
N SER A 301 -33.49 2.12 -10.63
CA SER A 301 -34.81 2.16 -11.22
C SER A 301 -35.33 0.74 -11.50
N ALA A 302 -36.67 0.61 -11.61
CA ALA A 302 -37.30 -0.66 -11.94
C ALA A 302 -36.83 -1.24 -13.29
N GLN A 303 -36.34 -0.40 -14.21
CA GLN A 303 -35.76 -0.87 -15.48
C GLN A 303 -34.35 -1.43 -15.25
N GLU A 304 -33.50 -0.74 -14.49
CA GLU A 304 -32.15 -1.23 -14.15
C GLU A 304 -32.18 -2.54 -13.36
N ILE A 305 -33.15 -2.70 -12.45
CA ILE A 305 -33.36 -3.96 -11.72
C ILE A 305 -33.77 -5.10 -12.68
N LYS A 306 -34.64 -4.84 -13.65
CA LYS A 306 -35.01 -5.83 -14.67
C LYS A 306 -33.82 -6.19 -15.56
N ASP A 307 -33.06 -5.19 -15.99
CA ASP A 307 -31.89 -5.38 -16.85
C ASP A 307 -30.75 -6.11 -16.10
N SER A 308 -30.71 -6.00 -14.77
CA SER A 308 -29.76 -6.72 -13.89
C SER A 308 -30.25 -8.12 -13.46
N THR A 309 -31.46 -8.53 -13.86
CA THR A 309 -32.03 -9.84 -13.49
C THR A 309 -31.64 -10.86 -14.56
N GLU A 310 -30.92 -11.91 -14.14
CA GLU A 310 -30.52 -13.04 -14.98
C GLU A 310 -31.03 -14.33 -14.33
N ASP A 311 -31.60 -15.26 -15.11
CA ASP A 311 -32.14 -16.54 -14.62
C ASP A 311 -33.11 -16.46 -13.42
N GLY A 312 -33.78 -15.32 -13.25
CA GLY A 312 -34.73 -15.07 -12.16
C GLY A 312 -34.10 -14.60 -10.84
N GLY A 313 -32.80 -14.30 -10.82
CA GLY A 313 -32.08 -13.75 -9.68
C GLY A 313 -31.25 -12.51 -10.06
N ILE A 314 -30.83 -11.75 -9.05
CA ILE A 314 -29.79 -10.72 -9.20
C ILE A 314 -28.54 -11.24 -8.51
N HIS A 315 -27.48 -11.47 -9.29
CA HIS A 315 -26.20 -11.97 -8.82
C HIS A 315 -25.17 -10.84 -8.79
N VAL A 316 -24.72 -10.45 -7.60
CA VAL A 316 -23.73 -9.38 -7.44
C VAL A 316 -22.46 -9.93 -6.82
N ALA A 317 -21.36 -9.83 -7.56
CA ALA A 317 -20.02 -10.09 -7.04
C ALA A 317 -19.43 -8.80 -6.47
N CYS A 318 -18.87 -8.85 -5.26
CA CYS A 318 -18.11 -7.71 -4.75
C CYS A 318 -16.73 -7.64 -5.43
N GLU A 319 -16.46 -6.58 -6.19
CA GLU A 319 -15.18 -6.36 -6.90
C GLU A 319 -13.92 -6.48 -5.99
N PHE A 320 -14.01 -6.20 -4.69
CA PHE A 320 -12.84 -6.28 -3.79
C PHE A 320 -12.55 -7.69 -3.28
N CYS A 321 -13.57 -8.49 -2.99
CA CYS A 321 -13.42 -9.77 -2.29
C CYS A 321 -14.00 -10.97 -3.03
N SER A 322 -14.57 -10.74 -4.21
CA SER A 322 -15.21 -11.75 -5.06
C SER A 322 -16.34 -12.54 -4.38
N LYS A 323 -16.81 -12.07 -3.21
CA LYS A 323 -17.96 -12.66 -2.53
C LYS A 323 -19.23 -12.40 -3.32
N GLN A 324 -19.95 -13.47 -3.61
CA GLN A 324 -21.21 -13.46 -4.32
C GLN A 324 -22.38 -13.17 -3.37
N TYR A 325 -23.32 -12.35 -3.83
CA TYR A 325 -24.56 -12.03 -3.15
C TYR A 325 -25.73 -12.24 -4.10
N ASP A 326 -26.66 -13.10 -3.70
CA ASP A 326 -27.87 -13.40 -4.47
C ASP A 326 -29.08 -12.70 -3.84
N PHE A 327 -29.83 -12.00 -4.68
CA PHE A 327 -31.08 -11.33 -4.31
C PHE A 327 -32.23 -11.78 -5.21
N ASP A 328 -33.43 -11.83 -4.63
CA ASP A 328 -34.66 -12.02 -5.38
C ASP A 328 -35.12 -10.65 -5.93
N PRO A 329 -35.35 -10.49 -7.25
CA PRO A 329 -35.89 -9.25 -7.83
C PRO A 329 -37.19 -8.76 -7.15
N ALA A 330 -37.98 -9.67 -6.60
CA ALA A 330 -39.19 -9.33 -5.84
C ALA A 330 -38.91 -8.52 -4.57
N GLU A 331 -37.68 -8.55 -4.03
CA GLU A 331 -37.25 -7.69 -2.92
C GLU A 331 -37.29 -6.19 -3.29
N PHE A 332 -37.19 -5.86 -4.59
CA PHE A 332 -37.06 -4.47 -5.09
C PHE A 332 -38.23 -4.02 -5.97
N ALA A 333 -39.11 -4.93 -6.39
CA ALA A 333 -40.22 -4.64 -7.31
C ALA A 333 -41.41 -3.87 -6.70
N ALA A 334 -41.34 -3.51 -5.40
CA ALA A 334 -42.47 -2.95 -4.64
C ALA A 334 -42.36 -1.44 -4.33
N GLN A 335 -41.48 -0.68 -5.02
CA GLN A 335 -41.36 0.77 -4.89
C GLN A 335 -41.71 1.50 -6.18
#